data_AF-A0A921II08-F1
#
_entry.id   AF-A0A921II08-F1
#
_cell.length_a   1.000
_cell.length_b   1.000
_cell.length_c   1.000
_cell.angle_alpha   90.00
_cell.angle_beta   90.00
_cell.angle_gamma   90.00
#
_symmetry.space_group_name_H-M   'P 1'
#
loop_
_entity.id
_entity.type
_entity.pdbx_description
1 polymer ?
#
loop_
_entity_poly.entity_id
_entity_poly.type
_entity_poly.pdbx_seq_one_letter_code
_entity_poly.pdbx_strand_id
1 'polypeptide(L)'
;MAIRVGILTSGGDCPGLNATIRGVAKALYNRMGDKVEIVGILNGYDGLINGNYREMSRDEFSGILTVGGTILGTKRTPFKKMRVVEDDKVDKVAAMKKNYRAAKLDCLLCLGGNGTHKTANLL
;
A
#
# COMPACT_ATOMS: atom_id res chain seq x y z
N MET A 1 -8.35 11.87 -16.63
CA MET A 1 -7.29 11.01 -16.06
C MET A 1 -7.96 9.95 -15.20
N ALA A 2 -7.47 8.71 -15.22
CA ALA A 2 -7.93 7.68 -14.29
C ALA A 2 -7.43 7.98 -12.88
N ILE A 3 -8.25 7.69 -11.87
CA ILE A 3 -7.88 7.82 -10.46
C ILE A 3 -6.96 6.65 -10.09
N ARG A 4 -5.79 6.94 -9.53
CA ARG A 4 -4.81 5.93 -9.12
C ARG A 4 -4.88 5.68 -7.62
N VAL A 5 -5.31 4.49 -7.24
CA VAL A 5 -5.44 4.07 -5.83
C VAL A 5 -4.29 3.14 -5.47
N GLY A 6 -3.43 3.59 -4.56
CA GLY A 6 -2.40 2.75 -3.96
C GLY A 6 -3.00 1.84 -2.89
N ILE A 7 -2.52 0.61 -2.77
CA ILE A 7 -2.86 -0.31 -1.68
C ILE A 7 -1.57 -0.80 -1.04
N LEU A 8 -1.50 -0.76 0.29
CA LEU A 8 -0.39 -1.34 1.05
C LEU A 8 -0.89 -2.13 2.26
N THR A 9 -0.16 -3.17 2.62
CA THR A 9 -0.32 -3.92 3.88
C THR A 9 0.91 -3.74 4.74
N SER A 10 0.73 -3.26 5.97
CA SER A 10 1.84 -2.95 6.87
C SER A 10 1.54 -3.37 8.30
N GLY A 11 2.55 -3.92 8.97
CA GLY A 11 2.46 -4.42 10.34
C GLY A 11 2.55 -5.94 10.40
N GLY A 12 2.02 -6.51 11.48
CA GLY A 12 1.87 -7.96 11.59
C GLY A 12 0.80 -8.45 10.61
N ASP A 13 1.05 -9.60 10.01
CA ASP A 13 0.11 -10.24 9.10
C ASP A 13 -1.11 -10.79 9.88
N CYS A 14 -2.28 -10.81 9.22
CA CYS A 14 -3.54 -11.26 9.79
C CYS A 14 -4.40 -11.95 8.71
N PRO A 15 -5.04 -13.09 9.01
CA PRO A 15 -6.01 -13.68 8.10
C PRO A 15 -7.10 -12.68 7.70
N GLY A 16 -7.31 -12.54 6.39
CA GLY A 16 -8.35 -11.65 5.83
C GLY A 16 -7.81 -10.44 5.06
N LEU A 17 -6.51 -10.14 5.11
CA LEU A 17 -5.94 -9.02 4.33
C LEU A 17 -6.20 -9.17 2.82
N ASN A 18 -5.97 -10.36 2.26
CA ASN A 18 -6.30 -10.64 0.86
C ASN A 18 -7.80 -10.49 0.55
N ALA A 19 -8.67 -10.87 1.49
CA ALA A 19 -10.11 -10.67 1.33
C ALA A 19 -10.49 -9.19 1.32
N THR A 20 -9.86 -8.36 2.15
CA THR A 20 -10.02 -6.91 2.15
C THR A 20 -9.50 -6.28 0.85
N ILE A 21 -8.29 -6.64 0.40
CA ILE A 21 -7.71 -6.16 -0.86
C ILE A 21 -8.66 -6.46 -2.02
N ARG A 22 -9.14 -7.71 -2.12
CA ARG A 22 -10.11 -8.11 -3.15
C ARG A 22 -11.42 -7.33 -3.03
N GLY A 23 -11.93 -7.15 -1.82
CA GLY A 23 -13.18 -6.43 -1.57
C GLY A 23 -13.12 -5.00 -2.10
N VAL A 24 -12.03 -4.28 -1.80
CA VAL A 24 -11.82 -2.93 -2.30
C VAL A 24 -11.62 -2.91 -3.80
N ALA A 25 -10.78 -3.78 -4.36
CA ALA A 25 -10.54 -3.84 -5.80
C ALA A 25 -11.85 -4.08 -6.56
N LYS A 26 -12.65 -5.05 -6.13
CA LYS A 26 -13.96 -5.35 -6.73
C LYS A 26 -14.92 -4.16 -6.64
N ALA A 27 -14.96 -3.46 -5.51
CA ALA A 27 -15.80 -2.27 -5.35
C ALA A 27 -15.36 -1.12 -6.26
N LEU A 28 -14.06 -0.85 -6.36
CA LEU A 28 -13.49 0.19 -7.22
C LEU A 28 -13.80 -0.08 -8.69
N TYR A 29 -13.46 -1.27 -9.19
CA TYR A 29 -13.71 -1.61 -10.59
C TYR A 29 -15.20 -1.61 -10.93
N ASN A 30 -16.07 -2.10 -10.05
CA ASN A 30 -17.51 -2.08 -10.30
C ASN A 30 -18.11 -0.67 -10.32
N ARG A 31 -17.58 0.27 -9.52
CA ARG A 31 -18.12 1.63 -9.42
C ARG A 31 -17.52 2.60 -10.44
N MET A 32 -16.25 2.42 -10.76
CA MET A 32 -15.49 3.39 -11.57
C MET A 32 -15.09 2.85 -12.95
N GLY A 33 -15.21 1.53 -13.17
CA GLY A 33 -14.85 0.89 -14.43
C GLY A 33 -13.38 1.14 -14.79
N ASP A 34 -13.15 1.71 -15.96
CA ASP A 34 -11.79 2.00 -16.48
C ASP A 34 -11.27 3.37 -16.04
N LYS A 35 -12.02 4.09 -15.19
CA LYS A 35 -11.59 5.36 -14.60
C LYS A 35 -10.77 5.15 -13.31
N VAL A 36 -10.39 3.91 -12.98
CA VAL A 36 -9.57 3.59 -11.81
C VAL A 36 -8.45 2.62 -12.17
N GLU A 37 -7.27 2.90 -11.64
CA GLU A 37 -6.08 2.05 -11.70
C GLU A 37 -5.65 1.73 -10.27
N ILE A 38 -5.29 0.47 -10.00
CA ILE A 38 -4.85 0.03 -8.68
C ILE A 38 -3.34 -0.21 -8.73
N VAL A 39 -2.64 0.38 -7.76
CA VAL A 39 -1.18 0.25 -7.60
C VAL A 39 -0.91 -0.51 -6.30
N GLY A 40 -0.29 -1.68 -6.38
CA GLY A 40 0.15 -2.45 -5.24
C GLY A 40 1.51 -1.98 -4.74
N ILE A 41 1.58 -1.52 -3.50
CA ILE A 41 2.84 -1.16 -2.84
C ILE A 41 3.37 -2.40 -2.11
N LEU A 42 4.57 -2.86 -2.48
CA LEU A 42 5.12 -4.09 -1.92
C LEU A 42 5.69 -3.86 -0.52
N ASN A 43 5.50 -4.81 0.39
CA ASN A 43 6.10 -4.79 1.73
C ASN A 43 5.75 -3.57 2.59
N GLY A 44 4.57 -2.97 2.36
CA GLY A 44 4.05 -1.88 3.19
C GLY A 44 4.79 -0.55 2.98
N TYR A 45 5.04 0.18 4.06
CA TYR A 45 5.73 1.47 3.99
C TYR A 45 7.17 1.36 3.49
N ASP A 46 7.83 0.21 3.69
CA ASP A 46 9.18 0.00 3.15
C ASP A 46 9.18 0.11 1.62
N GLY A 47 8.19 -0.48 0.94
CA GLY A 47 8.07 -0.31 -0.51
C GLY A 47 7.72 1.12 -0.89
N LEU A 48 6.85 1.80 -0.15
CA LEU A 48 6.53 3.19 -0.47
C LEU A 48 7.76 4.11 -0.33
N ILE A 49 8.58 3.91 0.71
CA ILE A 49 9.83 4.65 0.93
C ILE A 49 10.84 4.39 -0.20
N ASN A 50 10.91 3.15 -0.68
CA ASN A 50 11.89 2.75 -1.70
C ASN A 50 11.37 2.83 -3.14
N GLY A 51 10.10 3.20 -3.34
CA GLY A 51 9.49 3.26 -4.67
C GLY A 51 9.19 1.87 -5.26
N ASN A 52 9.07 0.85 -4.41
CA ASN A 52 8.74 -0.51 -4.81
C ASN A 52 7.21 -0.70 -4.87
N TYR A 53 6.66 -0.45 -6.05
CA TYR A 53 5.25 -0.62 -6.35
C TYR A 53 5.05 -1.11 -7.78
N ARG A 54 3.89 -1.70 -8.05
CA ARG A 54 3.51 -2.12 -9.39
C ARG A 54 2.03 -1.89 -9.66
N GLU A 55 1.70 -1.66 -10.92
CA GLU A 55 0.30 -1.65 -11.36
C GLU A 55 -0.25 -3.07 -11.26
N MET A 56 -1.50 -3.20 -10.81
CA MET A 56 -2.15 -4.48 -10.63
C MET A 56 -3.28 -4.66 -11.64
N SER A 57 -3.31 -5.82 -12.29
CA SER A 57 -4.40 -6.19 -13.19
C SER A 57 -5.58 -6.81 -12.44
N ARG A 58 -6.76 -6.81 -13.08
CA ARG A 58 -8.02 -7.23 -12.45
C ARG A 58 -8.00 -8.70 -12.02
N ASP A 59 -7.33 -9.54 -12.78
CA ASP A 59 -7.19 -10.98 -12.54
C ASP A 59 -6.37 -11.30 -11.28
N GLU A 60 -5.45 -10.42 -10.89
CA GLU A 60 -4.63 -10.60 -9.67
C GLU A 60 -5.44 -10.56 -8.37
N PHE A 61 -6.66 -10.01 -8.42
CA PHE A 61 -7.59 -9.99 -7.28
C PHE A 61 -8.50 -11.22 -7.21
N SER A 62 -8.39 -12.14 -8.18
CA SER A 62 -9.16 -13.39 -8.21
C SER A 62 -8.41 -14.53 -7.52
N GLY A 63 -9.13 -15.46 -6.90
CA GLY A 63 -8.53 -16.61 -6.21
C GLY A 63 -7.84 -16.30 -4.87
N ILE A 64 -7.68 -15.04 -4.48
CA ILE A 64 -6.93 -14.67 -3.27
C ILE A 64 -7.73 -14.77 -1.95
N LEU A 65 -9.04 -15.04 -2.00
CA LEU A 65 -9.91 -15.08 -0.81
C LEU A 65 -9.47 -16.12 0.23
N THR A 66 -9.00 -17.27 -0.24
CA THR A 66 -8.59 -18.41 0.58
C THR A 66 -7.08 -18.44 0.82
N VAL A 67 -6.36 -17.43 0.32
CA VAL A 67 -4.90 -17.33 0.45
C VAL A 67 -4.58 -16.61 1.76
N GLY A 68 -3.80 -17.28 2.61
CA GLY A 68 -3.29 -16.72 3.85
C GLY A 68 -2.36 -15.52 3.59
N GLY A 69 -2.22 -14.69 4.60
CA GLY A 69 -1.36 -13.52 4.57
C GLY A 69 -1.82 -12.40 3.62
N THR A 70 -0.85 -11.79 2.91
CA THR A 70 -1.08 -10.70 1.95
C THR A 70 -0.28 -10.92 0.65
N ILE A 71 -0.95 -10.77 -0.50
CA ILE A 71 -0.32 -10.81 -1.83
C ILE A 71 0.66 -9.66 -2.10
N LEU A 72 0.63 -8.61 -1.26
CA LEU A 72 1.56 -7.48 -1.35
C LEU A 72 2.78 -7.62 -0.42
N GLY A 73 2.79 -8.64 0.45
CA GLY A 73 3.78 -8.77 1.51
C GLY A 73 3.64 -7.69 2.59
N THR A 74 4.40 -7.83 3.66
CA THR A 74 4.50 -6.82 4.73
C THR A 74 5.92 -6.82 5.29
N LYS A 75 6.48 -5.63 5.49
CA LYS A 75 7.76 -5.44 6.20
C LYS A 75 7.57 -4.41 7.30
N ARG A 76 8.03 -4.77 8.50
CA ARG A 76 7.86 -3.92 9.68
C ARG A 76 8.70 -2.65 9.53
N THR A 77 8.01 -1.52 9.42
CA THR A 77 8.61 -0.18 9.43
C THR A 77 8.08 0.58 10.65
N PRO A 78 8.78 0.58 11.80
CA PRO A 78 8.25 1.13 13.04
C PRO A 78 8.00 2.65 12.92
N PHE A 79 6.79 3.10 13.29
CA PHE A 79 6.43 4.52 13.28
C PHE A 79 7.46 5.41 14.00
N LYS A 80 8.00 4.96 15.14
CA LYS A 80 9.02 5.70 15.92
C LYS A 80 10.30 5.99 15.13
N LYS A 81 10.60 5.18 14.11
CA LYS A 81 11.78 5.33 13.23
C LYS A 81 11.49 6.10 11.95
N MET A 82 10.24 6.49 11.68
CA MET A 82 9.88 7.18 10.43
C MET A 82 10.50 8.57 10.31
N ARG A 83 10.71 9.26 11.44
CA ARG A 83 11.31 10.61 11.49
C ARG A 83 12.77 10.59 11.94
N VAL A 84 13.36 9.41 12.10
CA VAL A 84 14.76 9.24 12.48
C VAL A 84 15.55 8.91 11.22
N VAL A 85 16.47 9.79 10.86
CA VAL A 85 17.46 9.52 9.82
C VAL A 85 18.48 8.57 10.43
N GLU A 86 18.55 7.35 9.91
CA GLU A 86 19.48 6.32 10.36
C GLU A 86 20.76 6.38 9.49
N ASP A 87 21.61 5.35 9.59
CA ASP A 87 22.88 5.29 8.85
C ASP A 87 22.70 5.28 7.33
N ASP A 88 21.49 4.94 6.85
CA ASP A 88 21.09 5.01 5.45
C ASP A 88 20.97 6.46 4.93
N LYS A 89 20.98 7.46 5.83
CA LYS A 89 20.79 8.89 5.54
C LYS A 89 19.48 9.19 4.79
N VAL A 90 18.49 8.31 4.90
CA VAL A 90 17.20 8.46 4.22
C VAL A 90 16.20 9.18 5.12
N ASP A 91 15.72 10.35 4.68
CA ASP A 91 14.46 10.90 5.20
C ASP A 91 13.30 10.08 4.63
N LYS A 92 12.83 9.11 5.44
CA LYS A 92 11.77 8.18 5.06
C LYS A 92 10.45 8.90 4.75
N VAL A 93 10.13 9.98 5.45
CA VAL A 93 8.87 10.72 5.19
C VAL A 93 8.97 11.47 3.86
N ALA A 94 10.10 12.14 3.61
CA ALA A 94 10.32 12.81 2.34
C ALA A 94 10.33 11.82 1.15
N ALA A 95 11.02 10.68 1.30
CA ALA A 95 11.05 9.61 0.30
C ALA A 95 9.66 9.03 0.03
N MET A 96 8.89 8.76 1.09
CA MET A 96 7.51 8.27 0.99
C MET A 96 6.61 9.25 0.22
N LYS A 97 6.67 10.56 0.53
CA LYS A 97 5.90 11.59 -0.21
C LYS A 97 6.35 11.74 -1.65
N LYS A 98 7.66 11.68 -1.90
CA LYS A 98 8.25 11.73 -3.24
C LYS A 98 7.70 10.58 -4.09
N ASN A 99 7.74 9.36 -3.57
CA ASN A 99 7.32 8.17 -4.32
C ASN A 99 5.79 8.06 -4.45
N TYR A 100 5.02 8.53 -3.47
CA TYR A 100 3.57 8.70 -3.61
C TYR A 100 3.23 9.57 -4.83
N ARG A 101 3.94 10.71 -4.98
CA ARG A 101 3.78 11.60 -6.14
C ARG A 101 4.31 10.98 -7.44
N ALA A 102 5.45 10.28 -7.39
CA ALA A 102 6.03 9.61 -8.55
C ALA A 102 5.14 8.49 -9.09
N ALA A 103 4.47 7.76 -8.20
CA ALA A 103 3.45 6.76 -8.53
C ALA A 103 2.12 7.38 -8.99
N LYS A 104 2.00 8.72 -8.93
CA LYS A 104 0.83 9.51 -9.30
C LYS A 104 -0.43 9.07 -8.56
N LEU A 105 -0.30 8.73 -7.28
CA LEU A 105 -1.44 8.27 -6.48
C LEU A 105 -2.35 9.44 -6.11
N ASP A 106 -3.66 9.22 -6.22
CA ASP A 106 -4.69 10.14 -5.74
C ASP A 106 -5.20 9.71 -4.36
N CYS A 107 -5.03 8.44 -4.02
CA CYS A 107 -5.47 7.84 -2.76
C CYS A 107 -4.53 6.71 -2.37
N LEU A 108 -4.38 6.48 -1.07
CA LEU A 108 -3.65 5.33 -0.52
C LEU A 108 -4.51 4.62 0.52
N LEU A 109 -4.85 3.37 0.24
CA LEU A 109 -5.46 2.45 1.19
C LEU A 109 -4.37 1.78 2.03
N CYS A 110 -4.27 2.18 3.29
CA CYS A 110 -3.34 1.57 4.25
C CYS A 110 -4.07 0.51 5.10
N LEU A 111 -3.70 -0.76 4.93
CA LEU A 111 -4.23 -1.86 5.72
C LEU A 111 -3.22 -2.25 6.82
N GLY A 112 -3.63 -2.18 8.08
CA GLY A 112 -2.78 -2.58 9.21
C GLY A 112 -3.28 -2.07 10.57
N GLY A 113 -2.42 -2.20 11.58
CA GLY A 113 -2.74 -1.76 12.95
C GLY A 113 -2.40 -0.28 13.24
N ASN A 114 -2.36 0.08 14.52
CA ASN A 114 -2.12 1.45 15.00
C ASN A 114 -0.86 2.11 14.40
N GLY A 115 0.25 1.38 14.30
CA GLY A 115 1.47 1.90 13.68
C GLY A 115 1.26 2.30 12.22
N THR A 116 0.46 1.52 11.49
CA THR A 116 0.13 1.79 10.08
C THR A 116 -0.70 3.06 9.94
N HIS A 117 -1.70 3.26 10.80
CA HIS A 117 -2.53 4.47 10.81
C HIS A 117 -1.73 5.72 11.20
N LYS A 118 -0.87 5.62 12.22
CA LYS A 118 0.00 6.74 12.62
C LYS A 118 0.94 7.17 11.50
N THR A 119 1.52 6.21 10.77
CA THR A 119 2.38 6.52 9.62
C THR A 119 1.58 7.13 8.46
N ALA A 120 0.33 6.72 8.25
CA ALA A 120 -0.51 7.29 7.19
C ALA A 120 -0.72 8.81 7.39
N ASN A 121 -0.85 9.26 8.63
CA ASN A 121 -0.96 10.70 8.97
C ASN A 121 0.32 11.51 8.71
N LEU A 122 1.42 10.88 8.27
CA LEU A 122 2.65 11.57 7.89
C LEU A 122 2.72 11.90 6.38
N LEU A 123 1.89 11.25 5.55
CA LEU A 123 1.76 11.53 4.12
C LEU A 123 1.10 12.90 3.90
#